data_AF-A0A0J9YCQ6-F1
#
_entry.id   AF-A0A0J9YCQ6-F1
#
_cell.length_a   1.000
_cell.length_b   1.000
_cell.length_c   1.000
_cell.angle_alpha   90.00
_cell.angle_beta   90.00
_cell.angle_gamma   90.00
#
_symmetry.space_group_name_H-M   'P 1'
#
loop_
_entity.id
_entity.type
_entity.pdbx_description
1 polymer ?
#
loop_
_entity_poly.entity_id
_entity_poly.type
_entity_poly.pdbx_seq_one_letter_code
_entity_poly.pdbx_strand_id
1 'polypeptide(L)'
;GVMETGGIINKIGTHPLAVCAKAMHKPFFVMAESIKFVKEYPLNQNDIPIEFKYAASTLTKHKFDGDFSSEHPLVDYTPPQYINLLFTNLGILTPAAVGDELIKLYV
;
A
#
# COMPACT_ATOMS: atom_id res chain seq x y z
N GLY A 1 0.98 3.10 2.93
CA GLY A 1 0.26 4.23 2.31
C GLY A 1 -0.83 3.72 1.39
N VAL A 2 -1.65 4.63 0.86
CA VAL A 2 -2.61 4.33 -0.22
C VAL A 2 -1.97 4.80 -1.53
N MET A 3 -1.84 3.86 -2.47
CA MET A 3 -1.21 4.10 -3.76
C MET A 3 -2.19 4.80 -4.69
N GLU A 4 -1.69 5.46 -5.72
CA GLU A 4 -2.54 6.19 -6.67
C GLU A 4 -3.51 5.27 -7.42
N THR A 5 -3.11 4.01 -7.64
CA THR A 5 -3.96 2.95 -8.20
C THR A 5 -5.08 2.47 -7.27
N GLY A 6 -5.12 2.98 -6.03
CA GLY A 6 -6.04 2.57 -4.97
C GLY A 6 -5.62 1.31 -4.21
N GLY A 7 -4.49 0.71 -4.56
CA GLY A 7 -3.88 -0.36 -3.75
C GLY A 7 -3.29 0.19 -2.44
N ILE A 8 -3.01 -0.68 -1.48
CA ILE A 8 -2.44 -0.25 -0.19
C ILE A 8 -1.11 -0.94 0.09
N ILE A 9 -0.17 -0.18 0.65
CA ILE A 9 1.00 -0.73 1.34
C ILE A 9 0.70 -0.69 2.83
N ASN A 10 0.66 -1.85 3.47
CA ASN A 10 0.39 -1.98 4.90
C ASN A 10 1.29 -3.06 5.52
N LYS A 11 1.23 -3.22 6.85
CA LYS A 11 1.99 -4.26 7.55
C LYS A 11 1.78 -5.64 6.91
N ILE A 12 2.88 -6.39 6.82
CA ILE A 12 2.91 -7.71 6.18
C ILE A 12 1.82 -8.62 6.74
N GLY A 13 1.14 -9.34 5.83
CA GLY A 13 -0.02 -10.18 6.13
C GLY A 13 -1.35 -9.58 5.67
N THR A 14 -1.39 -8.32 5.25
CA THR A 14 -2.62 -7.68 4.75
C THR A 14 -3.02 -8.27 3.40
N HIS A 15 -2.05 -8.56 2.52
CA HIS A 15 -2.30 -9.13 1.21
C HIS A 15 -2.96 -10.53 1.28
N PRO A 16 -2.40 -11.53 2.00
CA PRO A 16 -3.04 -12.84 2.11
C PRO A 16 -4.40 -12.76 2.80
N LEU A 17 -4.59 -11.86 3.78
CA LEU A 17 -5.89 -11.63 4.40
C LEU A 17 -6.94 -11.17 3.37
N ALA A 18 -6.57 -10.23 2.50
CA ALA A 18 -7.45 -9.73 1.45
C ALA A 18 -7.76 -10.79 0.37
N VAL A 19 -6.78 -11.65 0.04
CA VAL A 19 -6.98 -12.80 -0.86
C VAL A 19 -7.99 -13.79 -0.27
N CYS A 20 -7.83 -14.16 1.01
CA CYS A 20 -8.76 -15.05 1.70
C CYS A 20 -10.16 -14.43 1.81
N ALA A 21 -10.26 -13.14 2.15
CA ALA A 21 -11.54 -12.43 2.21
C ALA A 21 -12.28 -12.49 0.86
N LYS A 22 -11.57 -12.21 -0.24
CA LYS A 22 -12.13 -12.30 -1.59
C LYS A 22 -12.58 -13.73 -1.94
N ALA A 23 -11.79 -14.74 -1.60
CA ALA A 23 -12.14 -16.15 -1.81
C ALA A 23 -13.38 -16.58 -1.02
N MET A 24 -13.60 -16.01 0.17
CA MET A 24 -14.77 -16.29 1.01
C MET A 24 -15.95 -15.35 0.77
N HIS A 25 -15.91 -14.53 -0.28
CA HIS A 25 -16.92 -13.51 -0.58
C HIS A 25 -17.19 -12.55 0.60
N LYS A 26 -16.15 -12.22 1.37
CA LYS A 26 -16.21 -11.23 2.44
C LYS A 26 -15.70 -9.89 1.91
N PRO A 27 -16.46 -8.80 2.09
CA PRO A 27 -16.00 -7.49 1.68
C PRO A 27 -14.78 -7.08 2.51
N PHE A 28 -13.81 -6.46 1.86
CA PHE A 28 -12.58 -5.96 2.47
C PHE A 28 -12.56 -4.44 2.37
N PHE A 29 -12.52 -3.77 3.52
CA PHE A 29 -12.54 -2.33 3.62
C PHE A 29 -11.22 -1.82 4.20
N VAL A 30 -10.80 -0.65 3.74
CA VAL A 30 -9.61 0.04 4.23
C VAL A 30 -10.04 1.31 4.93
N MET A 31 -9.45 1.62 6.08
CA MET A 31 -9.59 2.92 6.73
C MET A 31 -8.25 3.64 6.67
N ALA A 32 -8.21 4.79 6.01
CA ALA A 32 -6.99 5.56 5.84
C ALA A 32 -7.29 7.05 5.73
N GLU A 33 -6.45 7.87 6.35
CA GLU A 33 -6.46 9.32 6.16
C GLU A 33 -5.82 9.68 4.81
N SER A 34 -6.28 10.77 4.20
CA SER A 34 -5.82 11.26 2.90
C SER A 34 -4.33 11.64 2.89
N ILE A 35 -3.74 11.99 4.04
CA ILE A 35 -2.29 12.25 4.17
C ILE A 35 -1.42 11.02 3.86
N LYS A 36 -2.00 9.81 3.89
CA LYS A 36 -1.31 8.56 3.55
C LYS A 36 -1.35 8.25 2.06
N PHE A 37 -1.99 9.09 1.25
CA PHE A 37 -2.09 8.91 -0.19
C PHE A 37 -0.77 9.34 -0.82
N VAL A 38 -0.22 8.51 -1.69
CA VAL A 38 1.09 8.72 -2.32
C VAL A 38 1.03 8.39 -3.81
N LYS A 39 1.78 9.14 -4.61
CA LYS A 39 1.89 8.99 -6.08
C LYS A 39 2.86 7.87 -6.44
N GLU A 40 2.61 6.68 -5.90
CA GLU A 40 3.40 5.47 -6.13
C GLU A 40 2.55 4.42 -6.83
N TYR A 41 3.18 3.62 -7.71
CA TYR A 41 2.50 2.66 -8.58
C TYR A 41 3.14 1.25 -8.54
N PRO A 42 3.22 0.60 -7.37
CA PRO A 42 3.70 -0.79 -7.31
C PRO A 42 2.74 -1.72 -8.05
N LEU A 43 3.25 -2.53 -8.97
CA LEU A 43 2.45 -3.54 -9.68
C LEU A 43 2.46 -4.88 -8.94
N ASN A 44 3.56 -5.18 -8.25
CA ASN A 44 3.77 -6.39 -7.48
C ASN A 44 4.58 -6.11 -6.19
N GLN A 45 4.84 -7.17 -5.39
CA GLN A 45 5.59 -7.03 -4.12
C GLN A 45 7.03 -6.56 -4.31
N ASN A 46 7.64 -6.84 -5.46
CA ASN A 46 9.01 -6.46 -5.75
C ASN A 46 9.11 -4.96 -6.02
N ASP A 47 8.08 -4.38 -6.64
CA ASP A 47 8.01 -2.96 -7.01
C ASP A 47 7.74 -2.00 -5.84
N ILE A 48 7.50 -2.51 -4.63
CA ILE A 48 7.34 -1.65 -3.45
C ILE A 48 8.65 -0.88 -3.20
N PRO A 49 8.60 0.45 -3.06
CA PRO A 49 9.79 1.26 -2.74
C PRO A 49 10.49 0.78 -1.47
N ILE A 50 11.83 0.77 -1.50
CA ILE A 50 12.67 0.19 -0.45
C ILE A 50 12.48 0.96 0.87
N GLU A 51 12.18 2.26 0.79
CA GLU A 51 11.90 3.11 1.96
C GLU A 51 10.66 2.66 2.72
N PHE A 52 9.71 1.98 2.05
CA PHE A 52 8.55 1.40 2.72
C PHE A 52 8.82 -0.02 3.24
N LYS A 53 9.70 -0.79 2.57
CA LYS A 53 9.97 -2.19 2.92
C LYS A 53 10.70 -2.36 4.25
N TYR A 54 11.68 -1.51 4.53
CA TYR A 54 12.60 -1.70 5.64
C TYR A 54 12.67 -0.50 6.58
N ALA A 55 13.05 -0.74 7.83
CA ALA A 55 13.29 0.32 8.79
C ALA A 55 14.50 1.18 8.40
N ALA A 56 14.48 2.46 8.78
CA ALA A 56 15.56 3.40 8.47
C ALA A 56 16.95 2.94 8.97
N SER A 57 17.01 2.19 10.08
CA SER A 57 18.23 1.57 10.59
C SER A 57 18.81 0.55 9.60
N THR A 58 17.97 -0.32 9.04
CA THR A 58 18.34 -1.31 8.03
C THR A 58 18.80 -0.64 6.74
N LEU A 59 18.09 0.42 6.30
CA LEU A 59 18.49 1.19 5.12
C LEU A 59 19.86 1.85 5.30
N THR A 60 20.15 2.34 6.51
CA THR A 60 21.45 2.97 6.81
C THR A 60 22.57 1.94 6.82
N LYS A 61 22.33 0.74 7.36
CA LYS A 61 23.28 -0.37 7.38
C LYS A 61 23.68 -0.82 5.97
N HIS A 62 22.72 -0.88 5.06
CA HIS A 62 22.91 -1.37 3.69
C HIS A 62 23.06 -0.25 2.64
N LYS A 63 23.32 0.99 3.08
CA LYS A 63 23.44 2.15 2.18
C LYS A 63 24.55 2.00 1.13
N PHE A 64 25.61 1.27 1.46
CA PHE A 64 26.77 1.06 0.58
C PHE A 64 26.77 -0.28 -0.15
N ASP A 65 26.23 -1.33 0.47
CA ASP A 65 26.20 -2.69 -0.08
C ASP A 65 24.99 -2.91 -1.01
N GLY A 66 23.85 -2.29 -0.69
CA GLY A 66 22.61 -2.44 -1.44
C GLY A 66 21.99 -3.85 -1.37
N ASP A 67 22.60 -4.78 -0.63
CA ASP A 67 22.09 -6.13 -0.44
C ASP A 67 21.09 -6.19 0.72
N PHE A 68 19.88 -6.66 0.43
CA PHE A 68 18.80 -6.86 1.40
C PHE A 68 18.38 -8.34 1.49
N SER A 69 19.18 -9.27 0.94
CA SER A 69 18.86 -10.70 0.86
C SER A 69 18.62 -11.36 2.23
N SER A 70 19.29 -10.87 3.29
CA SER A 70 19.12 -11.35 4.67
C SER A 70 18.04 -10.61 5.46
N GLU A 71 17.45 -9.55 4.90
CA GLU A 71 16.48 -8.69 5.58
C GLU A 71 15.05 -9.11 5.24
N HIS A 72 14.12 -8.82 6.16
CA HIS A 72 12.71 -9.20 6.00
C HIS A 72 11.85 -7.95 5.81
N PRO A 73 11.01 -7.88 4.76
CA PRO A 73 10.15 -6.74 4.54
C PRO A 73 9.08 -6.64 5.64
N LEU A 74 8.84 -5.42 6.13
CA LEU A 74 7.87 -5.15 7.19
C LEU A 74 6.45 -4.94 6.66
N VAL A 75 6.33 -4.68 5.36
CA VAL A 75 5.08 -4.33 4.68
C VAL A 75 4.86 -5.24 3.47
N ASP A 76 3.59 -5.36 3.08
CA ASP A 76 3.18 -5.94 1.81
C ASP A 76 2.28 -4.98 1.05
N TYR A 77 2.19 -5.21 -0.26
CA TYR A 77 1.26 -4.51 -1.14
C TYR A 77 -0.01 -5.34 -1.33
N THR A 78 -1.16 -4.74 -1.08
CA THR A 78 -2.47 -5.32 -1.37
C THR A 78 -3.06 -4.62 -2.60
N PRO A 79 -3.17 -5.31 -3.76
CA PRO A 79 -3.69 -4.72 -4.98
C PRO A 79 -5.15 -4.23 -4.85
N PRO A 80 -5.54 -3.19 -5.60
CA PRO A 80 -6.87 -2.57 -5.51
C PRO A 80 -8.03 -3.55 -5.79
N GLN A 81 -7.79 -4.58 -6.59
CA GLN A 81 -8.77 -5.62 -6.93
C GLN A 81 -9.29 -6.46 -5.74
N TYR A 82 -8.64 -6.35 -4.58
CA TYR A 82 -9.08 -7.00 -3.33
C TYR A 82 -9.76 -6.04 -2.38
N ILE A 83 -9.83 -4.75 -2.70
CA ILE A 83 -10.39 -3.70 -1.82
C ILE A 83 -11.73 -3.26 -2.38
N ASN A 84 -12.76 -3.25 -1.53
CA ASN A 84 -14.08 -2.78 -1.91
C ASN A 84 -14.20 -1.26 -1.81
N LEU A 85 -13.91 -0.71 -0.62
CA LEU A 85 -14.03 0.72 -0.33
C LEU A 85 -12.93 1.19 0.63
N LEU A 86 -12.55 2.44 0.48
CA LEU A 86 -11.66 3.17 1.37
C LEU A 86 -12.46 4.22 2.15
N PHE A 87 -12.44 4.13 3.47
CA PHE A 87 -13.03 5.11 4.38
C PHE A 87 -11.98 6.14 4.75
N THR A 88 -12.22 7.39 4.35
CA THR A 88 -11.26 8.49 4.49
C THR A 88 -11.93 9.75 5.02
N ASN A 89 -11.13 10.75 5.39
CA ASN A 89 -11.60 12.08 5.76
C ASN A 89 -12.15 12.89 4.56
N LEU A 90 -11.97 12.42 3.32
CA LEU A 90 -12.58 12.99 2.11
C LEU A 90 -13.92 12.32 1.78
N GLY A 91 -14.31 11.31 2.56
CA GLY A 91 -15.49 10.47 2.32
C GLY A 91 -15.12 9.03 1.98
N ILE A 92 -16.11 8.30 1.47
CA ILE A 92 -15.97 6.90 1.07
C ILE A 92 -15.56 6.87 -0.40
N LEU A 93 -14.41 6.27 -0.69
CA LEU A 93 -13.83 6.20 -2.04
C LEU A 93 -13.80 4.76 -2.53
N THR A 94 -14.01 4.56 -3.82
CA THR A 94 -13.61 3.33 -4.50
C THR A 94 -12.11 3.40 -4.79
N PRO A 95 -11.41 2.25 -4.96
CA PRO A 95 -9.99 2.27 -5.32
C PRO A 95 -9.68 3.12 -6.55
N ALA A 96 -10.56 3.09 -7.57
CA ALA A 96 -10.39 3.88 -8.79
C ALA A 96 -10.51 5.40 -8.57
N ALA A 97 -11.25 5.85 -7.55
CA ALA A 97 -11.42 7.28 -7.25
C ALA A 97 -10.21 7.89 -6.52
N VAL A 98 -9.27 7.08 -6.03
CA VAL A 98 -8.10 7.56 -5.27
C VAL A 98 -7.22 8.48 -6.12
N GLY A 99 -7.00 8.14 -7.41
CA GLY A 99 -6.21 8.97 -8.32
C GLY A 99 -6.80 10.36 -8.55
N ASP A 100 -8.12 10.44 -8.73
CA ASP A 100 -8.83 11.71 -8.91
C ASP A 100 -8.71 12.61 -7.66
N GLU A 101 -8.79 12.02 -6.46
CA GLU A 101 -8.60 12.76 -5.20
C GLU A 101 -7.15 13.21 -5.00
N LEU A 102 -6.16 12.39 -5.40
CA LEU A 102 -4.75 12.76 -5.38
C LEU A 102 -4.45 13.98 -6.27
N ILE A 103 -5.11 14.11 -7.41
CA ILE A 103 -4.95 15.29 -8.28
C ILE A 103 -5.46 16.55 -7.57
N LYS A 104 -6.61 16.46 -6.89
CA LYS A 104 -7.21 17.59 -6.16
C LYS A 104 -6.40 18.06 -4.95
N LEU A 105 -5.64 17.16 -4.32
CA LEU A 105 -4.85 17.47 -3.12
C LEU A 105 -3.51 18.14 -3.45
N TYR A 106 -2.99 17.97 -4.66
CA TYR A 106 -1.63 18.38 -5.06
C TYR A 106 -1.60 19.47 -6.14
N VAL A 107 -2.75 20.04 -6.49
CA VAL A 107 -2.92 21.20 -7.39
C VAL A 107 -3.68 22.27 -6.63
#